data_AF-A5E1Z5-F1
#
_entry.id   AF-A5E1Z5-F1
#
_cell.length_a   1.000
_cell.length_b   1.000
_cell.length_c   1.000
_cell.angle_alpha   90.00
_cell.angle_beta   90.00
_cell.angle_gamma   90.00
#
_symmetry.space_group_name_H-M   'P 1'
#
loop_
_entity.id
_entity.type
_entity.pdbx_description
1 polymer ?
#
loop_
_entity_poly.entity_id
_entity_poly.type
_entity_poly.pdbx_seq_one_letter_code
_entity_poly.pdbx_strand_id
1 'polypeptide(L)'
;MGFSVGATMILQLFQLPDIIKDGVSALKESGYSNELIEVKEFLNGGFPQLRDILKENRLQFHSVKFLDGIYDVDALIEEYPSYESFVKEAYPSLDVAKRAISVKNDMLTKHKLMHCGFITKETKLSIVQSLEDDLLSMRQSLLLFSALTNNSTPVTFITGNWGKHDDVYGDKRADIFIYGKD
;
A
#
# COMPACT_ATOMS: atom_id res chain seq x y z
N MET A 1 -12.02 -3.85 15.05
CA MET A 1 -11.86 -4.37 13.67
C MET A 1 -11.62 -3.22 12.70
N GLY A 2 -10.47 -2.57 12.76
CA GLY A 2 -10.22 -1.40 11.90
C GLY A 2 -8.82 -0.86 12.00
N PHE A 3 -7.80 -1.67 11.69
CA PHE A 3 -6.40 -1.19 11.73
C PHE A 3 -5.53 -1.65 10.53
N SER A 4 -5.86 -2.77 9.86
CA SER A 4 -5.09 -3.25 8.69
C SER A 4 -5.31 -2.46 7.37
N VAL A 5 -6.20 -1.45 7.34
CA VAL A 5 -6.51 -0.68 6.12
C VAL A 5 -5.36 0.28 5.76
N GLY A 6 -4.58 0.73 6.74
CA GLY A 6 -3.54 1.76 6.54
C GLY A 6 -2.36 1.30 5.69
N ALA A 7 -1.86 0.08 5.92
CA ALA A 7 -0.76 -0.48 5.14
C ALA A 7 -1.16 -0.68 3.67
N THR A 8 -2.39 -1.17 3.45
CA THR A 8 -3.01 -1.33 2.13
C THR A 8 -3.20 0.01 1.43
N MET A 9 -3.67 1.05 2.14
CA MET A 9 -3.87 2.39 1.59
C MET A 9 -2.55 3.03 1.12
N ILE A 10 -1.44 2.81 1.83
CA ILE A 10 -0.14 3.33 1.41
C ILE A 10 0.33 2.66 0.11
N LEU A 11 0.13 1.35 -0.03
CA LEU A 11 0.41 0.67 -1.30
C LEU A 11 -0.46 1.20 -2.43
N GLN A 12 -1.76 1.40 -2.19
CA GLN A 12 -2.67 1.99 -3.16
C GLN A 12 -2.30 3.43 -3.51
N LEU A 13 -1.79 4.22 -2.56
CA LEU A 13 -1.30 5.57 -2.80
C LEU A 13 -0.09 5.57 -3.75
N PHE A 14 0.83 4.62 -3.57
CA PHE A 14 1.98 4.47 -4.48
C PHE A 14 1.56 4.04 -5.89
N GLN A 15 0.44 3.34 -6.00
CA GLN A 15 -0.11 2.83 -7.25
C GLN A 15 -1.15 3.77 -7.89
N LEU A 16 -1.54 4.85 -7.19
CA LEU A 16 -2.61 5.74 -7.60
C LEU A 16 -2.49 6.26 -9.04
N PRO A 17 -1.29 6.66 -9.54
CA PRO A 17 -1.15 7.10 -10.93
C PRO A 17 -1.51 6.01 -11.94
N ASP A 18 -1.11 4.76 -11.69
CA ASP A 18 -1.37 3.62 -12.57
C ASP A 18 -2.84 3.19 -12.48
N ILE A 19 -3.42 3.15 -11.26
CA ILE A 19 -4.85 2.85 -11.04
C ILE A 19 -5.74 3.82 -11.82
N ILE A 20 -5.43 5.12 -11.76
CA ILE A 20 -6.16 6.15 -12.50
C ILE A 20 -6.01 5.95 -14.01
N LYS A 21 -4.80 5.65 -14.49
CA LYS A 21 -4.53 5.44 -15.92
C LYS A 21 -5.29 4.23 -16.48
N ASP A 22 -5.32 3.14 -15.72
CA ASP A 22 -6.02 1.92 -16.11
C ASP A 22 -7.53 2.14 -16.11
N GLY A 23 -8.06 2.83 -15.09
CA GLY A 23 -9.47 3.21 -15.04
C GLY A 23 -9.89 4.09 -16.22
N VAL A 24 -9.09 5.10 -16.57
CA VAL A 24 -9.33 5.95 -17.76
C VAL A 24 -9.31 5.13 -19.05
N SER A 25 -8.41 4.15 -19.17
CA SER A 25 -8.32 3.29 -20.36
C SER A 25 -9.55 2.38 -20.48
N ALA A 26 -9.98 1.76 -19.38
CA ALA A 26 -11.17 0.91 -19.35
C ALA A 26 -12.46 1.67 -19.71
N LEU A 27 -12.59 2.92 -19.24
CA LEU A 27 -13.73 3.78 -19.61
C LEU A 27 -13.75 4.13 -21.11
N LYS A 28 -12.58 4.34 -21.72
CA LYS A 28 -12.46 4.57 -23.18
C LYS A 28 -12.89 3.34 -23.98
N GLU A 29 -12.46 2.17 -23.56
CA GLU A 29 -12.80 0.90 -24.23
C GLU A 29 -14.29 0.56 -24.09
N SER A 30 -14.91 0.98 -22.99
CA SER A 30 -16.32 0.69 -22.68
C SER A 30 -17.32 1.72 -23.26
N GLY A 31 -16.84 2.79 -23.92
CA GLY A 31 -17.69 3.77 -24.59
C GLY A 31 -18.41 4.78 -23.69
N TYR A 32 -18.02 4.88 -22.41
CA TYR A 32 -18.58 5.80 -21.42
C TYR A 32 -18.00 7.21 -21.58
N SER A 33 -18.50 7.94 -22.57
CA SER A 33 -17.96 9.25 -22.98
C SER A 33 -18.19 10.37 -21.95
N ASN A 34 -19.28 10.33 -21.17
CA ASN A 34 -19.60 11.36 -20.20
C ASN A 34 -18.76 11.22 -18.92
N GLU A 35 -18.59 9.98 -18.44
CA GLU A 35 -17.73 9.64 -17.31
C GLU A 35 -16.25 9.96 -17.62
N LEU A 36 -15.84 9.81 -18.88
CA LEU A 36 -14.53 10.27 -19.35
C LEU A 36 -14.35 11.78 -19.30
N ILE A 37 -15.41 12.56 -19.50
CA ILE A 37 -15.36 14.02 -19.39
C ILE A 37 -15.20 14.39 -17.91
N GLU A 38 -15.99 13.80 -17.01
CA GLU A 38 -15.88 14.04 -15.57
C GLU A 38 -14.52 13.63 -14.99
N VAL A 39 -13.99 12.47 -15.39
CA VAL A 39 -12.64 12.04 -14.97
C VAL A 39 -11.57 12.96 -15.55
N LYS A 40 -11.69 13.40 -16.82
CA LYS A 40 -10.76 14.38 -17.39
C LYS A 40 -10.83 15.72 -16.66
N GLU A 41 -12.03 16.19 -16.32
CA GLU A 41 -12.23 17.42 -15.55
C GLU A 41 -11.68 17.30 -14.13
N PHE A 42 -11.88 16.17 -13.45
CA PHE A 42 -11.26 15.89 -12.15
C PHE A 42 -9.72 15.86 -12.24
N LEU A 43 -9.17 15.19 -13.26
CA LEU A 43 -7.74 15.14 -13.53
C LEU A 43 -7.16 16.50 -13.95
N ASN A 44 -7.97 17.38 -14.55
CA ASN A 44 -7.58 18.72 -14.97
C ASN A 44 -7.90 19.81 -13.93
N GLY A 45 -8.72 19.53 -12.92
CA GLY A 45 -9.25 20.52 -11.96
C GLY A 45 -8.81 20.33 -10.51
N GLY A 46 -8.67 19.08 -10.03
CA GLY A 46 -8.25 18.76 -8.66
C GLY A 46 -6.91 18.02 -8.57
N PHE A 47 -6.64 17.14 -9.53
CA PHE A 47 -5.35 16.45 -9.60
C PHE A 47 -4.15 17.36 -9.90
N PRO A 48 -4.27 18.52 -10.59
CA PRO A 48 -3.15 19.44 -10.72
C PRO A 48 -2.71 20.01 -9.37
N GLN A 49 -3.60 20.29 -8.43
CA GLN A 49 -3.20 20.81 -7.11
C GLN A 49 -2.41 19.76 -6.32
N LEU A 50 -2.85 18.50 -6.32
CA LEU A 50 -2.09 17.39 -5.73
C LEU A 50 -0.77 17.18 -6.50
N ARG A 51 -0.83 17.18 -7.83
CA ARG A 51 0.33 17.03 -8.72
C ARG A 51 1.30 18.20 -8.60
N ASP A 52 0.86 19.40 -8.27
CA ASP A 52 1.67 20.61 -8.11
C ASP A 52 2.32 20.58 -6.72
N ILE A 53 1.57 20.22 -5.67
CA ILE A 53 2.14 19.89 -4.34
C ILE A 53 3.22 18.80 -4.46
N LEU A 54 2.98 17.78 -5.30
CA LEU A 54 3.90 16.68 -5.56
C LEU A 54 5.09 17.07 -6.44
N LYS A 55 4.85 17.81 -7.54
CA LYS A 55 5.89 18.26 -8.50
C LYS A 55 6.81 19.31 -7.91
N GLU A 56 6.29 20.15 -7.02
CA GLU A 56 7.08 21.16 -6.33
C GLU A 56 7.86 20.57 -5.14
N ASN A 57 7.89 19.23 -4.99
CA ASN A 57 8.58 18.52 -3.91
C ASN A 57 8.18 19.01 -2.50
N ARG A 58 6.99 19.59 -2.33
CA ARG A 58 6.59 20.19 -1.04
C ARG A 58 6.20 19.15 0.00
N LEU A 59 5.85 17.93 -0.44
CA LEU A 59 5.47 16.84 0.44
C LEU A 59 6.19 15.55 0.03
N GLN A 60 7.26 15.23 0.75
CA GLN A 60 8.04 14.01 0.58
C GLN A 60 8.06 13.23 1.89
N PHE A 61 7.90 11.91 1.82
CA PHE A 61 8.05 11.08 3.00
C PHE A 61 9.53 10.89 3.32
N HIS A 62 9.94 11.30 4.53
CA HIS A 62 11.26 10.96 5.03
C HIS A 62 11.37 9.46 5.35
N SER A 63 10.31 8.88 5.90
CA SER A 63 10.25 7.45 6.22
C SER A 63 8.82 6.92 6.09
N VAL A 64 8.69 5.68 5.63
CA VAL A 64 7.45 4.92 5.59
C VAL A 64 7.68 3.60 6.30
N LYS A 65 6.83 3.30 7.28
CA LYS A 65 6.84 2.02 8.00
C LYS A 65 5.54 1.28 7.73
N PHE A 66 5.64 0.06 7.21
CA PHE A 66 4.51 -0.85 7.05
C PHE A 66 4.47 -1.74 8.29
N LEU A 67 3.46 -1.54 9.14
CA LEU A 67 3.27 -2.32 10.37
C LEU A 67 2.28 -3.43 10.06
N ASP A 68 2.55 -4.67 10.46
CA ASP A 68 1.63 -5.82 10.52
C ASP A 68 0.51 -5.77 9.46
N GLY A 69 0.91 -5.68 8.18
CA GLY A 69 0.02 -5.32 7.08
C GLY A 69 -0.36 -6.50 6.19
N ILE A 70 -1.44 -6.33 5.44
CA ILE A 70 -1.87 -7.25 4.39
C ILE A 70 -1.45 -6.66 3.04
N TYR A 71 -0.72 -7.42 2.24
CA TYR A 71 -0.14 -6.95 0.98
C TYR A 71 -0.50 -7.84 -0.22
N ASP A 72 -0.96 -9.07 0.02
CA ASP A 72 -1.42 -10.01 -1.02
C ASP A 72 -2.65 -10.78 -0.52
N VAL A 73 -3.82 -10.48 -1.10
CA VAL A 73 -5.10 -11.11 -0.71
C VAL A 73 -5.15 -12.58 -1.12
N ASP A 74 -4.55 -12.98 -2.24
CA ASP A 74 -4.52 -14.40 -2.61
C ASP A 74 -3.78 -15.22 -1.56
N ALA A 75 -2.60 -14.75 -1.14
CA ALA A 75 -1.81 -15.39 -0.09
C ALA A 75 -2.52 -15.32 1.28
N LEU A 76 -3.25 -14.24 1.56
CA LEU A 76 -4.02 -14.11 2.80
C LEU A 76 -5.12 -15.18 2.87
N ILE A 77 -5.91 -15.32 1.82
CA ILE A 77 -7.03 -16.29 1.81
C ILE A 77 -6.51 -17.73 1.74
N GLU A 78 -5.38 -17.97 1.09
CA GLU A 78 -4.71 -19.28 1.12
C GLU A 78 -4.28 -19.66 2.55
N GLU A 79 -3.77 -18.70 3.34
CA GLU A 79 -3.34 -18.94 4.72
C GLU A 79 -4.51 -18.97 5.71
N TYR A 80 -5.45 -18.04 5.54
CA TYR A 80 -6.61 -17.83 6.40
C TYR A 80 -7.90 -17.81 5.57
N PRO A 81 -8.43 -18.96 5.15
CA PRO A 81 -9.66 -19.01 4.34
C PRO A 81 -10.84 -18.30 5.00
N SER A 82 -10.88 -18.28 6.33
CA SER A 82 -11.92 -17.59 7.11
C SER A 82 -11.94 -16.07 6.93
N TYR A 83 -10.86 -15.46 6.43
CA TYR A 83 -10.78 -13.99 6.25
C TYR A 83 -11.49 -13.52 4.98
N GLU A 84 -12.02 -14.43 4.16
CA GLU A 84 -12.74 -14.08 2.94
C GLU A 84 -13.97 -13.19 3.21
N SER A 85 -14.71 -13.44 4.30
CA SER A 85 -15.84 -12.61 4.69
C SER A 85 -15.42 -11.17 4.99
N PHE A 86 -14.36 -11.01 5.79
CA PHE A 86 -13.77 -9.70 6.10
C PHE A 86 -13.33 -8.96 4.82
N VAL A 87 -12.69 -9.64 3.88
CA VAL A 87 -12.27 -9.03 2.61
C VAL A 87 -13.47 -8.59 1.78
N LYS A 88 -14.55 -9.39 1.75
CA LYS A 88 -15.80 -9.06 1.05
C LYS A 88 -16.59 -7.93 1.71
N GLU A 89 -16.40 -7.68 3.00
CA GLU A 89 -16.97 -6.50 3.67
C GLU A 89 -16.25 -5.20 3.26
N ALA A 90 -14.94 -5.28 2.99
CA ALA A 90 -14.11 -4.13 2.63
C ALA A 90 -14.11 -3.81 1.12
N TYR A 91 -14.47 -4.77 0.26
CA TYR A 91 -14.42 -4.61 -1.20
C TYR A 91 -15.71 -5.12 -1.87
N PRO A 92 -16.13 -4.51 -3.00
CA PRO A 92 -17.34 -4.94 -3.72
C PRO A 92 -17.33 -6.41 -4.17
N SER A 93 -16.14 -6.97 -4.40
CA SER A 93 -15.95 -8.39 -4.65
C SER A 93 -14.53 -8.83 -4.29
N LEU A 94 -14.36 -10.14 -4.09
CA LEU A 94 -13.05 -10.74 -3.82
C LEU A 94 -12.07 -10.52 -4.99
N ASP A 95 -12.55 -10.58 -6.24
CA ASP A 95 -11.71 -10.34 -7.41
C ASP A 95 -11.19 -8.90 -7.45
N VAL A 96 -12.00 -7.92 -7.01
CA VAL A 96 -11.57 -6.53 -6.89
C VAL A 96 -10.49 -6.42 -5.80
N ALA A 97 -10.69 -7.05 -4.64
CA ALA A 97 -9.71 -7.06 -3.57
C ALA A 97 -8.36 -7.67 -3.99
N LYS A 98 -8.39 -8.82 -4.67
CA LYS A 98 -7.19 -9.51 -5.19
C LYS A 98 -6.39 -8.65 -6.17
N ARG A 99 -7.07 -7.89 -7.03
CA ARG A 99 -6.40 -6.95 -7.94
C ARG A 99 -5.84 -5.73 -7.21
N ALA A 100 -6.60 -5.19 -6.25
CA ALA A 100 -6.25 -3.98 -5.52
C ALA A 100 -5.15 -4.19 -4.47
N ILE A 101 -5.01 -5.41 -3.95
CA ILE A 101 -4.06 -5.78 -2.90
C ILE A 101 -3.24 -6.98 -3.39
N SER A 102 -2.22 -6.68 -4.19
CA SER A 102 -1.29 -7.68 -4.72
C SER A 102 0.12 -7.11 -4.86
N VAL A 103 1.07 -7.79 -4.22
CA VAL A 103 2.51 -7.52 -4.42
C VAL A 103 3.06 -8.12 -5.71
N LYS A 104 2.30 -9.00 -6.37
CA LYS A 104 2.70 -9.65 -7.64
C LYS A 104 2.52 -8.73 -8.85
N ASN A 105 1.85 -7.60 -8.69
CA ASN A 105 1.79 -6.60 -9.73
C ASN A 105 3.18 -5.94 -9.87
N ASP A 106 3.68 -5.74 -11.10
CA ASP A 106 4.92 -5.03 -11.45
C ASP A 106 4.95 -3.54 -11.00
N MET A 107 4.08 -3.18 -10.06
CA MET A 107 3.81 -1.84 -9.56
C MET A 107 4.72 -1.45 -8.39
N LEU A 108 5.32 -2.43 -7.69
CA LEU A 108 6.27 -2.19 -6.58
C LEU A 108 7.73 -2.09 -7.04
N THR A 109 7.96 -1.65 -8.28
CA THR A 109 9.31 -1.40 -8.78
C THR A 109 9.86 -0.09 -8.22
N LYS A 110 11.17 0.00 -7.95
CA LYS A 110 11.82 1.24 -7.51
C LYS A 110 11.47 2.43 -8.40
N HIS A 111 11.46 2.22 -9.71
CA HIS A 111 11.09 3.22 -10.69
C HIS A 111 9.67 3.74 -10.45
N LYS A 112 8.68 2.85 -10.34
CA LYS A 112 7.28 3.25 -10.12
C LYS A 112 7.02 3.87 -8.75
N LEU A 113 7.69 3.38 -7.70
CA LEU A 113 7.63 3.99 -6.38
C LEU A 113 8.14 5.44 -6.42
N MET A 114 9.22 5.73 -7.15
CA MET A 114 9.69 7.12 -7.32
C MET A 114 8.74 7.97 -8.18
N HIS A 115 7.99 7.36 -9.11
CA HIS A 115 7.02 8.07 -9.94
C HIS A 115 5.75 8.51 -9.20
N CYS A 116 5.47 7.98 -8.01
CA CYS A 116 4.33 8.44 -7.22
C CYS A 116 4.52 9.86 -6.65
N GLY A 117 5.75 10.39 -6.66
CA GLY A 117 6.07 11.76 -6.21
C GLY A 117 6.22 11.94 -4.70
N PHE A 118 5.79 10.96 -3.89
CA PHE A 118 5.94 11.02 -2.43
C PHE A 118 7.21 10.34 -1.90
N ILE A 119 7.77 9.40 -2.67
CA ILE A 119 8.93 8.59 -2.30
C ILE A 119 10.13 9.04 -3.13
N THR A 120 11.24 9.28 -2.45
CA THR A 120 12.52 9.69 -3.05
C THR A 120 13.60 8.63 -2.79
N LYS A 121 14.80 8.83 -3.33
CA LYS A 121 15.94 7.94 -3.03
C LYS A 121 16.40 8.06 -1.56
N GLU A 122 16.06 9.17 -0.90
CA GLU A 122 16.33 9.43 0.51
C GLU A 122 15.27 8.86 1.45
N THR A 123 14.10 8.48 0.93
CA THR A 123 13.00 7.94 1.74
C THR A 123 13.37 6.58 2.31
N LYS A 124 13.32 6.45 3.65
CA LYS A 124 13.58 5.18 4.35
C LYS A 124 12.32 4.33 4.40
N LEU A 125 12.34 3.18 3.71
CA LEU A 125 11.27 2.17 3.79
C LEU A 125 11.61 1.13 4.84
N SER A 126 10.64 0.79 5.69
CA SER A 126 10.76 -0.31 6.64
C SER A 126 9.49 -1.13 6.71
N ILE A 127 9.64 -2.45 6.77
CA ILE A 127 8.55 -3.37 7.07
C ILE A 127 8.77 -3.84 8.51
N VAL A 128 7.73 -3.75 9.32
CA VAL A 128 7.75 -4.06 10.73
C VAL A 128 6.72 -5.17 10.96
N GLN A 129 7.14 -6.26 11.59
CA GLN A 129 6.26 -7.36 11.95
C GLN A 129 6.44 -7.78 13.41
N SER A 130 5.37 -7.72 14.21
CA SER A 130 5.40 -8.31 15.56
C SER A 130 5.49 -9.83 15.47
N LEU A 131 6.37 -10.42 16.29
CA LEU A 131 6.48 -11.87 16.46
C LEU A 131 5.34 -12.45 17.31
N GLU A 132 4.57 -11.58 17.97
CA GLU A 132 3.45 -11.92 18.85
C GLU A 132 2.09 -11.60 18.22
N ASP A 133 2.05 -11.19 16.94
CA ASP A 133 0.83 -10.94 16.19
C ASP A 133 -0.03 -12.23 16.17
N ASP A 134 -1.27 -12.11 16.63
CA ASP A 134 -2.24 -13.20 16.75
C ASP A 134 -3.21 -13.29 15.56
N LEU A 135 -3.14 -12.34 14.62
CA LEU A 135 -4.00 -12.27 13.43
C LEU A 135 -3.22 -12.58 12.14
N LEU A 136 -1.97 -12.13 12.03
CA LEU A 136 -1.15 -12.31 10.84
C LEU A 136 0.20 -12.95 11.17
N SER A 137 0.56 -14.00 10.43
CA SER A 137 1.93 -14.49 10.40
C SER A 137 2.85 -13.52 9.64
N MET A 138 4.16 -13.78 9.69
CA MET A 138 5.14 -13.02 8.92
C MET A 138 4.99 -13.15 7.39
N ARG A 139 4.14 -14.05 6.89
CA ARG A 139 4.04 -14.37 5.46
C ARG A 139 3.78 -13.13 4.61
N GLN A 140 2.83 -12.28 5.00
CA GLN A 140 2.51 -11.06 4.27
C GLN A 140 3.71 -10.11 4.21
N SER A 141 4.31 -9.83 5.37
CA SER A 141 5.49 -8.96 5.47
C SER A 141 6.68 -9.48 4.64
N LEU A 142 6.91 -10.80 4.61
CA LEU A 142 7.95 -11.42 3.78
C LEU A 142 7.66 -11.34 2.28
N LEU A 143 6.39 -11.41 1.87
CA LEU A 143 5.98 -11.23 0.48
C LEU A 143 6.28 -9.79 0.01
N LEU A 144 5.94 -8.78 0.80
CA LEU A 144 6.26 -7.39 0.49
C LEU A 144 7.77 -7.15 0.47
N PHE A 145 8.50 -7.67 1.45
CA PHE A 145 9.96 -7.56 1.50
C PHE A 145 10.59 -8.12 0.22
N SER A 146 10.22 -9.35 -0.15
CA SER A 146 10.70 -10.01 -1.37
C SER A 146 10.37 -9.21 -2.63
N ALA A 147 9.16 -8.67 -2.73
CA ALA A 147 8.76 -7.85 -3.88
C ALA A 147 9.58 -6.57 -4.00
N LEU A 148 9.87 -5.88 -2.90
CA LEU A 148 10.69 -4.67 -2.90
C LEU A 148 12.16 -4.98 -3.20
N THR A 149 12.74 -6.03 -2.59
CA THR A 149 14.14 -6.41 -2.80
C THR A 149 14.41 -6.92 -4.21
N ASN A 150 13.51 -7.74 -4.77
CA ASN A 150 13.64 -8.24 -6.14
C ASN A 150 13.63 -7.10 -7.17
N ASN A 151 13.01 -5.98 -6.82
CA ASN A 151 12.95 -4.77 -7.63
C ASN A 151 14.04 -3.73 -7.29
N SER A 152 15.09 -4.14 -6.57
CA SER A 152 16.20 -3.27 -6.16
C SER A 152 15.78 -2.03 -5.35
N THR A 153 14.63 -2.09 -4.66
CA THR A 153 14.17 -1.04 -3.75
C THR A 153 14.75 -1.29 -2.36
N PRO A 154 15.58 -0.37 -1.82
CA PRO A 154 16.09 -0.52 -0.46
C PRO A 154 14.95 -0.51 0.57
N VAL A 155 14.90 -1.54 1.41
CA VAL A 155 13.92 -1.67 2.49
C VAL A 155 14.55 -2.42 3.66
N THR A 156 14.23 -2.00 4.88
CA THR A 156 14.66 -2.69 6.11
C THR A 156 13.52 -3.56 6.61
N PHE A 157 13.82 -4.81 6.99
CA PHE A 157 12.89 -5.68 7.68
C PHE A 157 13.18 -5.66 9.18
N ILE A 158 12.18 -5.35 9.99
CA ILE A 158 12.31 -5.21 11.45
C ILE A 158 11.31 -6.16 12.11
N THR A 159 11.79 -6.98 13.02
CA THR A 159 10.95 -7.85 13.86
C THR A 159 11.26 -7.62 15.34
N GLY A 160 10.27 -7.91 16.17
CA GLY A 160 10.37 -7.73 17.61
C GLY A 160 9.13 -8.22 18.32
N ASN A 161 9.21 -8.23 19.65
CA ASN A 161 8.09 -8.58 20.53
C ASN A 161 7.34 -7.29 20.87
N TRP A 162 6.38 -6.93 20.02
CA TRP A 162 5.58 -5.71 20.16
C TRP A 162 4.13 -5.98 20.55
N GLY A 163 3.85 -7.18 21.05
CA GLY A 163 2.49 -7.60 21.43
C GLY A 163 1.65 -8.04 20.23
N LYS A 164 0.35 -8.15 20.49
CA LYS A 164 -0.66 -8.61 19.54
C LYS A 164 -0.89 -7.57 18.44
N HIS A 165 -1.67 -7.95 17.43
CA HIS A 165 -1.92 -7.08 16.27
C HIS A 165 -2.39 -5.67 16.66
N ASP A 166 -3.38 -5.57 17.54
CA ASP A 166 -3.92 -4.26 17.96
C ASP A 166 -2.95 -3.46 18.86
N ASP A 167 -2.01 -4.11 19.56
CA ASP A 167 -1.00 -3.44 20.40
C ASP A 167 -0.01 -2.64 19.54
N VAL A 168 0.33 -3.16 18.36
CA VAL A 168 1.24 -2.56 17.37
C VAL A 168 0.71 -1.24 16.84
N TYR A 169 -0.61 -1.15 16.61
CA TYR A 169 -1.27 0.08 16.15
C TYR A 169 -1.70 1.02 17.29
N GLY A 170 -1.83 0.47 18.50
CA GLY A 170 -2.17 1.17 19.73
C GLY A 170 -0.92 1.60 20.51
N ASP A 171 -0.76 1.02 21.69
CA ASP A 171 0.18 1.48 22.72
C ASP A 171 1.65 1.39 22.30
N LYS A 172 2.02 0.43 21.45
CA LYS A 172 3.41 0.23 21.01
C LYS A 172 3.78 1.05 19.77
N ARG A 173 2.81 1.67 19.11
CA ARG A 173 3.01 2.39 17.84
C ARG A 173 4.11 3.44 17.95
N ALA A 174 4.08 4.27 19.00
CA ALA A 174 5.05 5.35 19.16
C ALA A 174 6.49 4.81 19.26
N ASP A 175 6.69 3.76 20.06
CA ASP A 175 7.98 3.09 20.26
C ASP A 175 8.48 2.48 18.95
N ILE A 176 7.59 1.83 18.20
CA ILE A 176 7.91 1.25 16.88
C ILE A 176 8.30 2.34 15.88
N PHE A 177 7.62 3.48 15.87
CA PHE A 177 7.92 4.57 14.93
C PHE A 177 9.28 5.22 15.18
N ILE A 178 9.73 5.30 16.43
CA ILE A 178 11.07 5.81 16.77
C ILE A 178 12.16 4.73 16.68
N TYR A 179 11.80 3.45 16.74
CA TYR A 179 12.75 2.34 16.64
C TYR A 179 13.53 2.37 15.32
N GLY A 180 14.86 2.24 15.36
CA GLY A 180 15.71 2.27 14.18
C GLY A 180 15.85 3.67 13.53
N LYS A 181 15.46 4.75 14.22
CA LYS A 181 15.95 6.09 13.89
C LYS A 181 17.35 6.26 14.49
N ASP A 182 18.36 6.19 13.62
CA ASP A 182 19.66 6.82 13.87
C ASP A 182 19.53 8.35 13.79
#